data_AF-A0A4W6FY82-F1
#
_entry.id   AF-A0A4W6FY82-F1
#
_cell.length_a   1.000
_cell.length_b   1.000
_cell.length_c   1.000
_cell.angle_alpha   90.00
_cell.angle_beta   90.00
_cell.angle_gamma   90.00
#
_symmetry.space_group_name_H-M   'P 1'
#
loop_
_entity.id
_entity.type
_entity.pdbx_description
1 polymer ?
#
loop_
_entity_poly.entity_id
_entity_poly.type
_entity_poly.pdbx_seq_one_letter_code
_entity_poly.pdbx_strand_id
1 'polypeptide(L)'
;MKRGGRTLDRRHLVGFQKATMLMLAGIVVLHITTIILLLVATIDNAWWVTDTVSTDLWGRWEMKGSVWHYTNLKDYPEDYLQTVQATSVLACIFAILALFVFVAQLFTLPKGQRFTFTGILQLIACLCVMIAASIYTAELHSTDEQGGYGHSYVLAWISFVFTFLLAITYLVLRKKSE
;
A
#
# COMPACT_ATOMS: atom_id res chain seq x y z
N MET A 1 -27.07 -46.22 -16.74
CA MET A 1 -25.75 -45.58 -16.92
C MET A 1 -25.87 -44.05 -16.77
N LYS A 2 -25.90 -43.50 -15.54
CA LYS A 2 -26.06 -42.03 -15.28
C LYS A 2 -25.22 -41.52 -14.09
N ARG A 3 -24.26 -42.33 -13.61
CA ARG A 3 -23.40 -42.03 -12.44
C ARG A 3 -22.11 -41.27 -12.80
N GLY A 4 -21.68 -41.29 -14.07
CA GLY A 4 -20.44 -40.62 -14.51
C GLY A 4 -20.52 -39.09 -14.57
N GLY A 5 -21.68 -38.50 -14.94
CA GLY A 5 -21.83 -37.05 -15.04
C GLY A 5 -21.81 -36.32 -13.68
N ARG A 6 -22.41 -36.91 -12.64
CA ARG A 6 -22.48 -36.31 -11.28
C ARG A 6 -21.11 -36.24 -10.57
N THR A 7 -20.21 -37.18 -10.86
CA THR A 7 -18.86 -37.21 -10.27
C THR A 7 -17.86 -36.32 -11.02
N LEU A 8 -18.11 -36.00 -12.28
CA LEU A 8 -17.34 -35.01 -13.04
C LEU A 8 -17.70 -33.58 -12.60
N ASP A 9 -19.00 -33.28 -12.50
CA ASP A 9 -19.53 -31.97 -12.09
C ASP A 9 -19.09 -31.60 -10.65
N ARG A 10 -19.20 -32.55 -9.71
CA ARG A 10 -18.70 -32.34 -8.33
C ARG A 10 -17.19 -32.10 -8.27
N ARG A 11 -16.38 -32.74 -9.13
CA ARG A 11 -14.92 -32.50 -9.17
C ARG A 11 -14.58 -31.12 -9.74
N HIS A 12 -15.32 -30.66 -10.75
CA HIS A 12 -15.18 -29.31 -11.29
C HIS A 12 -15.58 -28.24 -10.26
N LEU A 13 -16.69 -28.43 -9.56
CA LEU A 13 -17.15 -27.52 -8.49
C LEU A 13 -16.13 -27.44 -7.35
N VAL A 14 -15.60 -28.57 -6.88
CA VAL A 14 -14.57 -28.61 -5.83
C VAL A 14 -13.27 -27.95 -6.31
N GLY A 15 -12.84 -28.16 -7.55
CA GLY A 15 -11.67 -27.48 -8.12
C GLY A 15 -11.84 -25.97 -8.19
N PHE A 16 -13.02 -25.50 -8.61
CA PHE A 16 -13.36 -24.08 -8.71
C PHE A 16 -13.48 -23.39 -7.34
N GLN A 17 -14.06 -24.07 -6.35
CA GLN A 17 -14.20 -23.57 -4.99
C GLN A 17 -12.82 -23.42 -4.31
N LYS A 18 -11.92 -24.40 -4.52
CA LYS A 18 -10.51 -24.31 -4.09
C LYS A 18 -9.77 -23.12 -4.72
N ALA A 19 -9.93 -22.90 -6.03
CA ALA A 19 -9.30 -21.76 -6.71
C ALA A 19 -9.78 -20.41 -6.18
N THR A 20 -11.07 -20.30 -5.84
CA THR A 20 -11.67 -19.07 -5.29
C THR A 20 -11.13 -18.75 -3.89
N MET A 21 -10.94 -19.77 -3.05
CA MET A 21 -10.34 -19.61 -1.72
C MET A 21 -8.87 -19.19 -1.78
N LEU A 22 -8.09 -19.77 -2.69
CA LEU A 22 -6.69 -19.38 -2.89
C LEU A 22 -6.55 -17.93 -3.38
N MET A 23 -7.42 -17.51 -4.30
CA MET A 23 -7.46 -16.12 -4.77
C MET A 23 -7.75 -15.15 -3.62
N LEU A 24 -8.75 -15.47 -2.79
CA LEU A 24 -9.13 -14.63 -1.64
C LEU A 24 -7.98 -14.52 -0.63
N ALA A 25 -7.34 -15.64 -0.30
CA ALA A 25 -6.17 -15.66 0.58
C ALA A 25 -5.02 -14.81 0.02
N GLY A 26 -4.74 -14.92 -1.29
CA GLY A 26 -3.73 -14.10 -1.96
C GLY A 26 -4.00 -12.60 -1.88
N ILE A 27 -5.27 -12.18 -2.01
CA ILE A 27 -5.66 -10.77 -1.87
C ILE A 27 -5.43 -10.26 -0.45
N VAL A 28 -5.78 -11.06 0.57
CA VAL A 28 -5.54 -10.69 1.98
C VAL A 28 -4.06 -10.55 2.26
N VAL A 29 -3.24 -11.51 1.82
CA VAL A 29 -1.78 -11.47 1.99
C VAL A 29 -1.18 -10.25 1.28
N LEU A 30 -1.61 -9.98 0.04
CA LEU A 30 -1.16 -8.80 -0.70
C LEU A 30 -1.54 -7.52 0.04
N HIS A 31 -2.77 -7.41 0.56
CA HIS A 31 -3.22 -6.23 1.30
C HIS A 31 -2.42 -6.01 2.59
N ILE A 32 -2.19 -7.06 3.38
CA ILE A 32 -1.34 -6.96 4.58
C ILE A 32 0.08 -6.54 4.21
N THR A 33 0.64 -7.11 3.15
CA THR A 33 1.95 -6.72 2.63
C THR A 33 1.97 -5.24 2.26
N THR A 34 0.97 -4.75 1.54
CA THR A 34 0.83 -3.33 1.19
C THR A 34 0.79 -2.43 2.42
N ILE A 35 0.06 -2.80 3.47
CA ILE A 35 0.01 -2.03 4.72
C ILE A 35 1.39 -1.96 5.38
N ILE A 36 2.10 -3.09 5.45
CA ILE A 36 3.46 -3.13 6.02
C ILE A 36 4.39 -2.22 5.21
N LEU A 37 4.36 -2.31 3.88
CA LEU A 37 5.20 -1.46 3.02
C LEU A 37 4.89 0.03 3.18
N LEU A 38 3.60 0.40 3.29
CA LEU A 38 3.20 1.79 3.55
C LEU A 38 3.70 2.29 4.91
N LEU A 39 3.61 1.45 5.95
CA LEU A 39 4.11 1.80 7.30
C LEU A 39 5.63 1.95 7.31
N VAL A 40 6.36 1.02 6.70
CA VAL A 40 7.83 1.10 6.57
C VAL A 40 8.20 2.36 5.77
N ALA A 41 7.57 2.59 4.63
CA ALA A 41 7.79 3.80 3.86
C ALA A 41 7.50 5.07 4.68
N THR A 42 6.49 5.08 5.54
CA THR A 42 6.14 6.28 6.31
C THR A 42 7.07 6.52 7.52
N ILE A 43 7.63 5.46 8.11
CA ILE A 43 8.35 5.54 9.41
C ILE A 43 9.87 5.47 9.24
N ASP A 44 10.37 4.71 8.27
CA ASP A 44 11.80 4.36 8.19
C ASP A 44 12.65 5.50 7.60
N ASN A 45 13.86 5.66 8.15
CA ASN A 45 14.71 6.83 7.99
C ASN A 45 15.49 6.91 6.66
N ALA A 46 14.85 6.59 5.53
CA ALA A 46 15.53 6.36 4.25
C ALA A 46 14.72 6.78 3.00
N TRP A 47 14.14 7.97 2.99
CA TRP A 47 13.56 8.55 1.77
C TRP A 47 14.63 9.15 0.85
N TRP A 48 15.61 9.83 1.43
CA TRP A 48 16.77 10.36 0.73
C TRP A 48 18.03 10.08 1.54
N VAL A 49 19.08 9.60 0.87
CA VAL A 49 20.31 9.15 1.52
C VAL A 49 21.52 9.68 0.77
N THR A 50 22.52 10.12 1.52
CA THR A 50 23.88 10.44 1.08
C THR A 50 24.88 9.70 1.97
N ASP A 51 26.18 9.80 1.68
CA ASP A 51 27.23 9.16 2.50
C ASP A 51 27.23 9.61 3.97
N THR A 52 26.68 10.80 4.25
CA THR A 52 26.72 11.42 5.58
C THR A 52 25.34 11.84 6.10
N VAL A 53 24.28 11.64 5.32
CA VAL A 53 22.93 12.09 5.66
C VAL A 53 21.90 11.02 5.31
N SER A 54 20.94 10.77 6.20
CA SER A 54 19.79 9.91 5.92
C SER A 54 18.52 10.61 6.39
N THR A 55 17.61 10.90 5.47
CA THR A 55 16.41 11.71 5.70
C THR A 55 15.14 10.88 5.53
N ASP A 56 14.17 11.07 6.42
CA ASP A 56 12.79 10.61 6.25
C ASP A 56 11.79 11.77 6.22
N LEU A 57 10.51 11.41 6.37
CA LEU A 57 9.42 12.37 6.39
C LEU A 57 9.38 13.21 7.67
N TRP A 58 9.95 12.75 8.78
CA TRP A 58 9.83 13.32 10.12
C TRP A 58 11.11 13.97 10.64
N GLY A 59 12.26 13.48 10.19
CA GLY A 59 13.56 13.93 10.64
C GLY A 59 14.70 13.57 9.69
N ARG A 60 15.90 13.92 10.14
CA ARG A 60 17.14 13.65 9.44
C ARG A 60 18.20 13.16 10.40
N TRP A 61 18.99 12.23 9.93
CA TRP A 61 20.21 11.78 10.58
C TRP A 61 21.40 12.37 9.85
N GLU A 62 22.28 13.02 10.59
CA GLU A 62 23.52 13.60 10.07
C GLU A 62 24.72 12.96 10.77
N MET A 63 25.70 12.53 9.99
CA MET A 63 26.97 12.07 10.51
C MET A 63 27.90 13.25 10.73
N LYS A 64 28.26 13.53 11.99
CA LYS A 64 29.27 14.55 12.36
C LYS A 64 30.49 13.84 12.94
N GLY A 65 31.60 13.87 12.21
CA GLY A 65 32.78 13.06 12.53
C GLY A 65 32.50 11.57 12.27
N SER A 66 32.23 10.81 13.34
CA SER A 66 31.93 9.36 13.30
C SER A 66 30.69 8.97 14.11
N VAL A 67 29.84 9.95 14.45
CA VAL A 67 28.64 9.75 15.27
C VAL A 67 27.42 10.28 14.52
N TRP A 68 26.33 9.50 14.56
CA TRP A 68 25.04 9.87 13.99
C TRP A 68 24.25 10.74 14.97
N HIS A 69 23.81 11.90 14.50
CA HIS A 69 22.99 12.83 15.25
C HIS A 69 21.63 12.99 14.56
N TYR A 70 20.55 12.82 15.31
CA TYR A 70 19.20 13.10 14.85
C TYR A 70 18.91 14.60 14.94
N THR A 71 18.48 15.19 13.84
CA THR A 71 18.07 16.58 13.73
C THR A 71 16.63 16.66 13.21
N ASN A 72 15.89 17.65 13.70
CA ASN A 72 14.56 17.96 13.16
C ASN A 72 14.72 18.67 11.81
N LEU A 73 13.70 18.57 10.95
CA LEU A 73 13.64 19.17 9.61
C LEU A 73 13.43 20.71 9.62
N LYS A 74 14.12 21.44 10.51
CA LYS A 74 13.94 22.90 10.70
C LYS A 74 14.28 23.77 9.49
N ASP A 75 15.11 23.25 8.58
CA ASP A 75 15.56 23.98 7.38
C ASP A 75 14.83 23.52 6.11
N TYR A 76 13.82 22.64 6.22
CA TYR A 76 13.05 22.14 5.08
C TYR A 76 11.84 23.04 4.80
N PRO A 77 11.46 23.27 3.53
CA PRO A 77 10.25 24.01 3.21
C PRO A 77 9.03 23.31 3.81
N GLU A 78 8.41 23.93 4.82
CA GLU A 78 7.35 23.30 5.62
C GLU A 78 6.14 22.90 4.76
N ASP A 79 5.84 23.67 3.71
CA ASP A 79 4.59 23.56 2.94
C ASP A 79 4.44 22.21 2.19
N TYR A 80 5.47 21.80 1.44
CA TYR A 80 5.38 20.53 0.69
C TYR A 80 5.56 19.33 1.61
N LEU A 81 6.47 19.42 2.58
CA LEU A 81 6.79 18.31 3.47
C LEU A 81 5.58 17.95 4.34
N GLN A 82 4.86 18.96 4.85
CA GLN A 82 3.62 18.74 5.59
C GLN A 82 2.57 18.01 4.73
N THR A 83 2.50 18.33 3.44
CA THR A 83 1.61 17.64 2.49
C THR A 83 2.02 16.19 2.31
N VAL A 84 3.32 15.89 2.14
CA VAL A 84 3.85 14.53 2.01
C VAL A 84 3.60 13.71 3.28
N GLN A 85 3.83 14.29 4.46
CA GLN A 85 3.55 13.67 5.76
C GLN A 85 2.07 13.32 5.92
N ALA A 86 1.19 14.31 5.72
CA ALA A 86 -0.25 14.14 5.88
C ALA A 86 -0.80 13.08 4.92
N THR A 87 -0.39 13.12 3.65
CA THR A 87 -0.83 12.14 2.64
C THR A 87 -0.27 10.74 2.89
N SER A 88 0.96 10.60 3.39
CA SER A 88 1.53 9.29 3.78
C SER A 88 0.78 8.64 4.94
N VAL A 89 0.43 9.44 5.96
CA VAL A 89 -0.39 8.98 7.10
C VAL A 89 -1.80 8.60 6.63
N LEU A 90 -2.43 9.42 5.79
CA LEU A 90 -3.75 9.11 5.24
C LEU A 90 -3.73 7.82 4.40
N ALA A 91 -2.68 7.57 3.62
CA ALA A 91 -2.53 6.33 2.87
C ALA A 91 -2.54 5.10 3.79
N CYS A 92 -1.79 5.15 4.90
CA CYS A 92 -1.79 4.08 5.91
C CYS A 92 -3.18 3.87 6.51
N ILE A 93 -3.84 4.95 6.94
CA ILE A 93 -5.17 4.89 7.57
C ILE A 93 -6.19 4.28 6.61
N PHE A 94 -6.27 4.78 5.38
CA PHE A 94 -7.25 4.28 4.42
C PHE A 94 -6.99 2.83 4.00
N ALA A 95 -5.74 2.40 3.85
CA ALA A 95 -5.41 1.00 3.58
C ALA A 95 -5.84 0.08 4.75
N ILE A 96 -5.57 0.48 5.99
CA ILE A 96 -5.99 -0.29 7.19
C ILE A 96 -7.52 -0.36 7.27
N LEU A 97 -8.22 0.77 7.07
CA LEU A 97 -9.69 0.80 7.04
C LEU A 97 -10.26 -0.06 5.90
N ALA A 98 -9.64 -0.03 4.72
CA ALA A 98 -10.03 -0.87 3.61
C ALA A 98 -9.93 -2.35 3.97
N LEU A 99 -8.88 -2.80 4.67
CA LEU A 99 -8.77 -4.18 5.12
C LEU A 99 -9.88 -4.56 6.11
N PHE A 100 -10.18 -3.73 7.10
CA PHE A 100 -11.28 -4.00 8.04
C PHE A 100 -12.64 -4.05 7.35
N VAL A 101 -12.90 -3.10 6.45
CA VAL A 101 -14.10 -3.07 5.64
C VAL A 101 -14.18 -4.31 4.74
N PHE A 102 -13.07 -4.75 4.16
CA PHE A 102 -13.03 -5.95 3.34
C PHE A 102 -13.47 -7.18 4.13
N VAL A 103 -12.90 -7.35 5.33
CA VAL A 103 -13.28 -8.44 6.24
C VAL A 103 -14.77 -8.33 6.61
N ALA A 104 -15.27 -7.14 6.92
CA ALA A 104 -16.69 -6.94 7.20
C ALA A 104 -17.57 -7.30 5.99
N GLN A 105 -17.20 -6.88 4.78
CA GLN A 105 -17.91 -7.20 3.54
C GLN A 105 -17.86 -8.70 3.21
N LEU A 106 -16.81 -9.44 3.61
CA LEU A 106 -16.78 -10.89 3.42
C LEU A 106 -17.96 -11.57 4.14
N PHE A 107 -18.29 -11.12 5.36
CA PHE A 107 -19.38 -11.71 6.14
C PHE A 107 -20.75 -11.08 5.87
N THR A 108 -20.82 -9.76 5.69
CA THR A 108 -22.09 -9.02 5.62
C THR A 108 -22.69 -8.91 4.22
N LEU A 109 -21.86 -8.92 3.17
CA LEU A 109 -22.32 -8.57 1.83
C LEU A 109 -23.15 -9.71 1.20
N PRO A 110 -24.30 -9.43 0.56
CA PRO A 110 -25.06 -10.44 -0.17
C PRO A 110 -24.25 -11.09 -1.30
N LYS A 111 -24.57 -12.34 -1.64
CA LYS A 111 -23.93 -13.05 -2.75
C LYS A 111 -24.12 -12.25 -4.07
N GLY A 112 -23.08 -12.18 -4.89
CA GLY A 112 -23.07 -11.47 -6.17
C GLY A 112 -22.66 -10.00 -6.10
N GLN A 113 -22.59 -9.39 -4.91
CA GLN A 113 -22.19 -8.00 -4.73
C GLN A 113 -20.67 -7.80 -4.79
N ARG A 114 -20.23 -6.60 -5.15
CA ARG A 114 -18.81 -6.21 -5.27
C ARG A 114 -18.28 -5.62 -3.96
N PHE A 115 -16.98 -5.72 -3.74
CA PHE A 115 -16.31 -5.08 -2.60
C PHE A 115 -16.09 -3.57 -2.84
N THR A 116 -17.12 -2.86 -3.31
CA THR A 116 -17.01 -1.48 -3.81
C THR A 116 -16.49 -0.52 -2.76
N PHE A 117 -16.99 -0.60 -1.52
CA PHE A 117 -16.56 0.29 -0.44
C PHE A 117 -15.09 0.06 -0.06
N THR A 118 -14.65 -1.21 0.04
CA THR A 118 -13.22 -1.56 0.17
C THR A 118 -12.41 -0.96 -0.97
N GLY A 119 -12.86 -1.14 -2.22
CA GLY A 119 -12.15 -0.65 -3.40
C GLY A 119 -12.01 0.87 -3.45
N ILE A 120 -13.04 1.61 -3.02
CA ILE A 120 -12.99 3.08 -2.93
C ILE A 120 -11.97 3.52 -1.87
N LEU A 121 -12.00 2.93 -0.67
CA LEU A 121 -11.03 3.26 0.38
C LEU A 121 -9.60 2.94 -0.06
N GLN A 122 -9.40 1.81 -0.73
CA GLN A 122 -8.10 1.44 -1.27
C GLN A 122 -7.64 2.37 -2.39
N LEU A 123 -8.57 2.86 -3.22
CA LEU A 123 -8.27 3.84 -4.26
C LEU A 123 -7.86 5.19 -3.65
N ILE A 124 -8.50 5.62 -2.56
CA ILE A 124 -8.10 6.83 -1.83
C ILE A 124 -6.68 6.64 -1.26
N ALA A 125 -6.40 5.50 -0.62
CA ALA A 125 -5.04 5.19 -0.15
C ALA A 125 -3.99 5.24 -1.27
N CYS A 126 -4.34 4.69 -2.45
CA CYS A 126 -3.53 4.72 -3.65
C CYS A 126 -3.21 6.14 -4.12
N LEU A 127 -4.21 7.03 -4.13
CA LEU A 127 -4.01 8.43 -4.50
C LEU A 127 -3.13 9.16 -3.48
N CYS A 128 -3.35 8.92 -2.19
CA CYS A 128 -2.56 9.53 -1.12
C CYS A 128 -1.07 9.19 -1.24
N VAL A 129 -0.70 7.91 -1.40
CA VAL A 129 0.72 7.51 -1.52
C VAL A 129 1.35 8.02 -2.83
N MET A 130 0.58 8.04 -3.93
CA MET A 130 1.04 8.60 -5.20
C MET A 130 1.35 10.09 -5.09
N ILE A 131 0.49 10.86 -4.41
CA ILE A 131 0.70 12.29 -4.16
C ILE A 131 1.96 12.50 -3.31
N ALA A 132 2.10 11.76 -2.20
CA ALA A 132 3.27 11.83 -1.32
C ALA A 132 4.58 11.62 -2.10
N ALA A 133 4.67 10.51 -2.86
CA ALA A 133 5.87 10.19 -3.63
C ALA A 133 6.12 11.20 -4.75
N SER A 134 5.09 11.64 -5.46
CA SER A 134 5.23 12.57 -6.59
C SER A 134 5.69 13.96 -6.16
N ILE A 135 5.10 14.52 -5.09
CA ILE A 135 5.52 15.81 -4.53
C ILE A 135 6.97 15.72 -4.05
N TYR A 136 7.31 14.68 -3.30
CA TYR A 136 8.69 14.47 -2.83
C TYR A 136 9.69 14.39 -3.98
N THR A 137 9.31 13.74 -5.09
CA THR A 137 10.14 13.64 -6.29
C THR A 137 10.38 14.99 -6.95
N ALA A 138 9.32 15.80 -7.07
CA ALA A 138 9.35 17.09 -7.75
C ALA A 138 10.21 18.12 -7.00
N GLU A 139 10.08 18.18 -5.67
CA GLU A 139 10.80 19.15 -4.84
C GLU A 139 12.29 18.82 -4.73
N LEU A 140 12.62 17.52 -4.66
CA LEU A 140 14.01 17.06 -4.52
C LEU A 140 14.85 17.22 -5.79
N HIS A 141 14.24 17.02 -6.97
CA HIS A 141 14.90 17.33 -8.25
C HIS A 141 15.15 18.84 -8.44
N SER A 142 14.46 19.69 -7.66
CA SER A 142 14.61 21.13 -7.73
C SER A 142 15.78 21.66 -6.89
N THR A 143 16.34 20.83 -6.00
CA THR A 143 17.32 21.27 -4.97
C THR A 143 18.78 20.86 -5.22
N ASP A 144 19.10 20.19 -6.34
CA ASP A 144 20.48 19.89 -6.78
C ASP A 144 21.42 19.31 -5.68
N GLU A 145 20.87 18.54 -4.73
CA GLU A 145 21.66 17.93 -3.66
C GLU A 145 22.35 16.63 -4.15
N GLN A 146 23.62 16.48 -3.79
CA GLN A 146 24.42 15.28 -4.05
C GLN A 146 23.93 14.12 -3.16
N GLY A 147 22.91 13.39 -3.61
CA GLY A 147 22.28 12.28 -2.90
C GLY A 147 21.45 11.37 -3.81
N GLY A 148 20.83 10.36 -3.23
CA GLY A 148 19.98 9.42 -3.95
C GLY A 148 18.74 8.99 -3.18
N TYR A 149 17.73 8.53 -3.93
CA TYR A 149 16.50 7.97 -3.36
C TYR A 149 16.80 6.73 -2.53
N GLY A 150 16.39 6.75 -1.26
CA GLY A 150 16.55 5.64 -0.35
C GLY A 150 15.45 4.58 -0.48
N HIS A 151 15.56 3.51 0.31
CA HIS A 151 14.65 2.38 0.24
C HIS A 151 13.20 2.74 0.60
N SER A 152 12.95 3.63 1.57
CA SER A 152 11.58 4.04 1.94
C SER A 152 10.84 4.68 0.78
N TYR A 153 11.53 5.49 -0.03
CA TYR A 153 10.95 6.09 -1.23
C TYR A 153 10.60 5.04 -2.30
N VAL A 154 11.49 4.05 -2.52
CA VAL A 154 11.21 2.94 -3.45
C VAL A 154 10.02 2.11 -2.96
N LEU A 155 9.93 1.86 -1.65
CA LEU A 155 8.80 1.16 -1.05
C LEU A 155 7.48 1.93 -1.20
N ALA A 156 7.50 3.27 -1.19
CA ALA A 156 6.30 4.08 -1.47
C ALA A 156 5.77 3.85 -2.89
N TRP A 157 6.64 3.80 -3.90
CA TRP A 157 6.23 3.49 -5.28
C TRP A 157 5.76 2.05 -5.47
N ILE A 158 6.40 1.08 -4.81
CA ILE A 158 5.92 -0.31 -4.81
C ILE A 158 4.54 -0.38 -4.16
N SER A 159 4.35 0.33 -3.05
CA SER A 159 3.06 0.43 -2.35
C SER A 159 1.98 1.07 -3.22
N PHE A 160 2.31 2.10 -4.01
CA PHE A 160 1.42 2.66 -5.02
C PHE A 160 0.92 1.59 -6.01
N VAL A 161 1.83 0.79 -6.59
CA VAL A 161 1.44 -0.26 -7.54
C VAL A 161 0.53 -1.29 -6.88
N PHE A 162 0.86 -1.74 -5.67
CA PHE A 162 0.04 -2.73 -4.97
C PHE A 162 -1.32 -2.18 -4.54
N THR A 163 -1.38 -0.95 -4.03
CA THR A 163 -2.66 -0.29 -3.68
C THR A 163 -3.55 -0.13 -4.92
N PHE A 164 -2.98 0.23 -6.08
CA PHE A 164 -3.72 0.33 -7.34
C PHE A 164 -4.29 -1.01 -7.80
N LEU A 165 -3.46 -2.06 -7.82
CA LEU A 165 -3.89 -3.41 -8.18
C LEU A 165 -4.98 -3.94 -7.24
N LEU A 166 -4.85 -3.70 -5.93
CA LEU A 166 -5.85 -4.06 -4.93
C LEU A 166 -7.16 -3.28 -5.16
N ALA A 167 -7.10 -1.97 -5.41
CA ALA A 167 -8.28 -1.15 -5.68
C ALA A 167 -9.07 -1.68 -6.87
N ILE A 168 -8.41 -1.93 -8.01
CA ILE A 168 -9.05 -2.53 -9.19
C ILE A 168 -9.63 -3.90 -8.84
N THR A 169 -8.86 -4.74 -8.16
CA THR A 169 -9.28 -6.09 -7.78
C THR A 169 -10.56 -6.05 -6.93
N TYR A 170 -10.64 -5.17 -5.93
CA TYR A 170 -11.83 -5.01 -5.09
C TYR A 170 -13.05 -4.45 -5.83
N LEU A 171 -12.84 -3.53 -6.79
CA LEU A 171 -13.92 -2.97 -7.60
C LEU A 171 -14.45 -3.95 -8.65
N VAL A 172 -13.61 -4.85 -9.16
CA VAL A 172 -13.98 -5.83 -10.19
C VAL A 172 -14.56 -7.10 -9.56
N LEU A 173 -13.98 -7.59 -8.47
CA LEU A 173 -14.38 -8.82 -7.82
C LEU A 173 -15.82 -8.76 -7.31
N ARG A 174 -16.57 -9.80 -7.66
CA ARG A 174 -17.89 -10.08 -7.11
C ARG A 174 -17.77 -11.24 -6.13
N LYS A 175 -18.45 -11.13 -5.00
CA LYS A 175 -18.62 -12.24 -4.05
C LYS A 175 -19.32 -13.39 -4.78
N LYS A 176 -18.59 -14.44 -5.11
CA LYS A 176 -19.15 -15.63 -5.77
C LYS A 176 -20.00 -16.42 -4.77
N SER A 177 -21.03 -17.08 -5.30
CA SER A 177 -21.77 -18.10 -4.56
C SER A 177 -20.86 -19.29 -4.31
N GLU A 178 -20.65 -19.67 -3.05
CA GLU A 178 -20.72 -21.10 -2.73
C GLU A 178 -22.12 -21.62 -3.06
#